data_AF-A0A5D2SFT1-F1
#
_entry.id   AF-A0A5D2SFT1-F1
#
_cell.length_a   1.000
_cell.length_b   1.000
_cell.length_c   1.000
_cell.angle_alpha   90.00
_cell.angle_beta   90.00
_cell.angle_gamma   90.00
#
_symmetry.space_group_name_H-M   'P 1'
#
loop_
_entity.id
_entity.type
_entity.pdbx_description
1 polymer ?
#
loop_
_entity_poly.entity_id
_entity_poly.type
_entity_poly.pdbx_seq_one_letter_code
_entity_poly.pdbx_strand_id
1 'polypeptide(L)'
;MLRGVPLGLTFICLEEFSLTLSLPRLDKPIGTWLLAWPCMWSITLASTPGQLPDFKMAALFGCGALLLRGAGCTVNDLLDRDIDTMVERTKLRPLASGLLTPFQGICFLGFQLLLGLGILLQLNNYSRVLGASSLLLVFSYPLMKRFTFWPQAYLGLTFNWGALLGWSAVKGSLDPAIVFPLYFSGVFWTLVYDTIYAHQDKEDDLKVGVKSTALRFGDSTKEWTTGFGIACISSLALSGYNADIGFCPTSGLVRLFSVGFYLEESSDKGIHL
;
A
#
# COMPACT_ATOMS: atom_id res chain seq x y z
N MET A 1 -21.73 31.47 -19.71
CA MET A 1 -22.41 32.11 -18.57
C MET A 1 -21.65 31.77 -17.27
N LEU A 2 -20.37 32.19 -17.17
CA LEU A 2 -19.50 32.00 -15.99
C LEU A 2 -18.60 33.25 -15.83
N ARG A 3 -19.21 34.42 -15.67
CA ARG A 3 -18.49 35.65 -15.29
C ARG A 3 -19.08 36.13 -13.98
N GLY A 4 -18.40 35.85 -12.87
CA GLY A 4 -18.86 36.32 -11.56
C GLY A 4 -18.32 35.60 -10.32
N VAL A 5 -17.34 34.69 -10.42
CA VAL A 5 -16.67 34.19 -9.20
C VAL A 5 -15.60 35.22 -8.79
N PRO A 6 -15.68 35.84 -7.59
CA PRO A 6 -14.67 36.80 -7.16
C PRO A 6 -13.31 36.11 -7.07
N LEU A 7 -12.24 36.78 -7.54
CA LEU A 7 -10.88 36.21 -7.62
C LEU A 7 -10.41 35.55 -6.31
N GLY A 8 -10.81 36.11 -5.15
CA GLY A 8 -10.51 35.55 -3.83
C GLY A 8 -11.20 34.22 -3.54
N LEU A 9 -12.43 33.99 -4.02
CA LEU A 9 -13.12 32.71 -3.87
C LEU A 9 -12.47 31.63 -4.73
N THR A 10 -12.02 31.99 -5.93
CA THR A 10 -11.28 31.09 -6.82
C THR A 10 -9.93 30.70 -6.20
N PHE A 11 -9.23 31.64 -5.57
CA PHE A 11 -7.97 31.36 -4.87
C PHE A 11 -8.15 30.44 -3.67
N ILE A 12 -9.16 30.70 -2.81
CA ILE A 12 -9.47 29.83 -1.66
C ILE A 12 -9.85 28.42 -2.13
N CYS A 13 -10.68 28.33 -3.18
CA CYS A 13 -11.09 27.04 -3.73
C CYS A 13 -9.91 26.26 -4.34
N LEU A 14 -8.92 26.95 -4.92
CA LEU A 14 -7.69 26.32 -5.43
C LEU A 14 -6.77 25.86 -4.30
N GLU A 15 -6.69 26.60 -3.21
CA GLU A 15 -5.89 26.26 -2.03
C GLU A 15 -6.48 25.05 -1.29
N GLU A 16 -7.80 25.05 -1.06
CA GLU A 16 -8.52 23.88 -0.51
C GLU A 16 -8.41 22.65 -1.41
N PHE A 17 -8.47 22.83 -2.73
CA PHE A 17 -8.28 21.75 -3.68
C PHE A 17 -6.85 21.19 -3.64
N SER A 18 -5.84 22.07 -3.58
CA SER A 18 -4.43 21.69 -3.42
C SER A 18 -4.20 20.91 -2.13
N LEU A 19 -4.76 21.38 -1.00
CA LEU A 19 -4.72 20.68 0.28
C LEU A 19 -5.37 19.30 0.20
N THR A 20 -6.53 19.19 -0.44
CA THR A 20 -7.22 17.90 -0.61
C THR A 20 -6.39 16.93 -1.46
N LEU A 21 -5.70 17.42 -2.49
CA LEU A 21 -4.79 16.63 -3.34
C LEU A 21 -3.48 16.22 -2.62
N SER A 22 -3.19 16.76 -1.44
CA SER A 22 -2.06 16.29 -0.62
C SER A 22 -2.38 15.05 0.22
N LEU A 23 -3.66 14.81 0.56
CA LEU A 23 -4.11 13.59 1.25
C LEU A 23 -3.66 12.28 0.58
N PRO A 24 -3.78 12.10 -0.74
CA PRO A 24 -3.35 10.88 -1.41
C PRO A 24 -1.83 10.70 -1.50
N ARG A 25 -1.03 11.69 -1.06
CA ARG A 25 0.44 11.68 -1.08
C ARG A 25 1.01 11.47 -2.49
N LEU A 26 0.47 12.20 -3.47
CA LEU A 26 0.94 12.15 -4.85
C LEU A 26 2.41 12.61 -4.99
N ASP A 27 2.88 13.44 -4.04
CA ASP A 27 4.26 13.87 -3.90
C ASP A 27 5.22 12.74 -3.47
N LYS A 28 4.70 11.69 -2.81
CA LYS A 28 5.46 10.53 -2.31
C LYS A 28 4.93 9.23 -2.93
N PRO A 29 5.25 8.97 -4.21
CA PRO A 29 4.63 7.89 -4.99
C PRO A 29 5.06 6.49 -4.56
N ILE A 30 6.05 6.35 -3.68
CA ILE A 30 6.58 5.07 -3.19
C ILE A 30 5.45 4.15 -2.71
N GLY A 31 4.54 4.66 -1.88
CA GLY A 31 3.42 3.85 -1.36
C GLY A 31 2.45 3.37 -2.46
N THR A 32 2.31 4.12 -3.56
CA THR A 32 1.52 3.70 -4.71
C THR A 32 2.22 2.56 -5.45
N TRP A 33 3.54 2.65 -5.63
CA TRP A 33 4.32 1.58 -6.24
C TRP A 33 4.30 0.31 -5.41
N LEU A 34 4.42 0.41 -4.08
CA LEU A 34 4.33 -0.74 -3.17
C LEU A 34 2.98 -1.48 -3.27
N LEU A 35 1.89 -0.77 -3.55
CA LEU A 35 0.58 -1.37 -3.80
C LEU A 35 0.43 -1.91 -5.24
N ALA A 36 1.07 -1.26 -6.21
CA ALA A 36 1.01 -1.67 -7.62
C ALA A 36 1.85 -2.91 -7.92
N TRP A 37 3.04 -3.05 -7.33
CA TRP A 37 3.97 -4.14 -7.64
C TRP A 37 3.40 -5.55 -7.44
N PRO A 38 2.74 -5.86 -6.30
CA PRO A 38 2.09 -7.16 -6.10
C PRO A 38 1.05 -7.48 -7.18
N CYS A 39 0.30 -6.45 -7.63
CA CYS A 39 -0.64 -6.59 -8.73
C CYS A 39 0.07 -6.97 -10.03
N MET A 40 1.14 -6.24 -10.38
CA MET A 40 1.87 -6.43 -11.62
C MET A 40 2.59 -7.78 -11.69
N TRP A 41 3.22 -8.21 -10.59
CA TRP A 41 3.86 -9.53 -10.51
C TRP A 41 2.84 -10.64 -10.75
N SER A 42 1.69 -10.52 -10.11
CA SER A 42 0.63 -11.52 -10.20
C SER A 42 -0.05 -11.56 -11.58
N ILE A 43 -0.34 -10.41 -12.19
CA ILE A 43 -0.86 -10.32 -13.56
C ILE A 43 0.15 -10.92 -14.55
N THR A 44 1.45 -10.63 -14.37
CA THR A 44 2.51 -11.18 -15.22
C THR A 44 2.60 -12.69 -15.06
N LEU A 45 2.55 -13.20 -13.83
CA LEU A 45 2.60 -14.63 -13.55
C LEU A 45 1.38 -15.38 -14.08
N ALA A 46 0.21 -14.75 -14.07
CA ALA A 46 -1.02 -15.30 -14.61
C ALA A 46 -1.11 -15.22 -16.14
N SER A 47 -0.30 -14.37 -16.78
CA SER A 47 -0.29 -14.19 -18.24
C SER A 47 0.25 -15.43 -18.94
N THR A 48 -0.16 -15.65 -20.19
CA THR A 48 0.33 -16.77 -20.99
C THR A 48 1.85 -16.64 -21.20
N PRO A 49 2.64 -17.71 -21.00
CA PRO A 49 4.08 -17.66 -21.24
C PRO A 49 4.41 -17.12 -22.64
N GLY A 50 5.35 -16.17 -22.70
CA GLY A 50 5.78 -15.54 -23.95
C GLY A 50 4.87 -14.41 -24.45
N GLN A 51 3.79 -14.07 -23.75
CA GLN A 51 2.97 -12.90 -24.04
C GLN A 51 3.22 -11.78 -23.03
N LEU A 52 3.14 -10.54 -23.49
CA LEU A 52 3.17 -9.39 -22.60
C LEU A 52 1.87 -9.33 -21.78
N PRO A 53 1.94 -8.85 -20.52
CA PRO A 53 0.75 -8.56 -19.73
C PRO A 53 -0.20 -7.63 -20.47
N ASP A 54 -1.52 -7.87 -20.34
CA ASP A 54 -2.53 -6.99 -20.93
C ASP A 54 -2.35 -5.55 -20.43
N PHE A 55 -2.02 -4.63 -21.33
CA PHE A 55 -1.83 -3.21 -21.03
C PHE A 55 -3.06 -2.59 -20.36
N LYS A 56 -4.27 -3.07 -20.70
CA LYS A 56 -5.50 -2.63 -20.04
C LYS A 56 -5.48 -3.02 -18.56
N MET A 57 -5.11 -4.25 -18.24
CA MET A 57 -5.01 -4.71 -16.84
C MET A 57 -3.92 -3.96 -16.09
N ALA A 58 -2.75 -3.77 -16.70
CA ALA A 58 -1.68 -2.97 -16.10
C ALA A 58 -2.15 -1.53 -15.80
N ALA A 59 -2.84 -0.88 -16.75
CA ALA A 59 -3.38 0.47 -16.54
C ALA A 59 -4.45 0.50 -15.43
N LEU A 60 -5.41 -0.43 -15.45
CA LEU A 60 -6.47 -0.50 -14.43
C LEU A 60 -5.90 -0.70 -13.03
N PHE A 61 -4.93 -1.60 -12.86
CA PHE A 61 -4.31 -1.85 -11.56
C PHE A 61 -3.34 -0.74 -11.14
N GLY A 62 -2.66 -0.08 -12.07
CA GLY A 62 -1.85 1.11 -11.79
C GLY A 62 -2.71 2.28 -11.28
N CYS A 63 -3.80 2.60 -11.98
CA CYS A 63 -4.77 3.60 -11.54
C CYS A 63 -5.46 3.19 -10.23
N GLY A 64 -5.83 1.91 -10.09
CA GLY A 64 -6.43 1.37 -8.89
C GLY A 64 -5.51 1.48 -7.67
N ALA A 65 -4.21 1.20 -7.83
CA ALA A 65 -3.23 1.36 -6.77
C ALA A 65 -3.10 2.82 -6.34
N LEU A 66 -3.07 3.77 -7.28
CA LEU A 66 -3.03 5.20 -6.97
C LEU A 66 -4.26 5.64 -6.16
N LEU A 67 -5.46 5.25 -6.59
CA LEU A 67 -6.71 5.59 -5.92
C LEU A 67 -6.84 4.93 -4.55
N LEU A 68 -6.51 3.63 -4.44
CA LEU A 68 -6.65 2.87 -3.20
C LEU A 68 -5.59 3.28 -2.17
N ARG A 69 -4.35 3.57 -2.60
CA ARG A 69 -3.35 4.19 -1.73
C ARG A 69 -3.86 5.52 -1.22
N GLY A 70 -4.42 6.36 -2.11
CA GLY A 70 -4.98 7.64 -1.73
C GLY A 70 -6.12 7.53 -0.73
N ALA A 71 -7.04 6.57 -0.93
CA ALA A 71 -8.14 6.29 -0.02
C ALA A 71 -7.64 5.82 1.34
N GLY A 72 -6.73 4.84 1.38
CA GLY A 72 -6.14 4.34 2.62
C GLY A 72 -5.41 5.42 3.42
N CYS A 73 -4.69 6.31 2.73
CA CYS A 73 -4.06 7.49 3.32
C CYS A 73 -5.07 8.47 3.93
N THR A 74 -6.18 8.73 3.22
CA THR A 74 -7.25 9.60 3.71
C THR A 74 -7.93 9.01 4.94
N VAL A 75 -8.21 7.70 4.94
CA VAL A 75 -8.76 6.99 6.11
C VAL A 75 -7.79 7.04 7.29
N ASN A 76 -6.50 6.81 7.05
CA ASN A 76 -5.47 6.89 8.09
C ASN A 76 -5.44 8.29 8.71
N ASP A 77 -5.43 9.36 7.90
CA ASP A 77 -5.37 10.73 8.41
C ASP A 77 -6.67 11.16 9.13
N LEU A 78 -7.82 10.60 8.73
CA LEU A 78 -9.10 10.83 9.43
C LEU A 78 -9.12 10.15 10.81
N LEU A 79 -8.65 8.90 10.91
CA LEU A 79 -8.71 8.11 12.14
C LEU A 79 -7.57 8.44 13.11
N ASP A 80 -6.38 8.76 12.60
CA ASP A 80 -5.21 9.06 13.41
C ASP A 80 -5.05 10.56 13.68
N ARG A 81 -6.01 11.40 13.29
CA ARG A 81 -5.98 12.86 13.48
C ARG A 81 -5.48 13.29 14.87
N ASP A 82 -6.02 12.70 15.93
CA ASP A 82 -5.68 13.08 17.31
C ASP A 82 -4.30 12.56 17.75
N ILE A 83 -3.83 11.46 17.14
CA ILE A 83 -2.49 10.90 17.38
C ILE A 83 -1.46 11.71 16.60
N ASP A 84 -1.77 12.03 15.34
CA ASP A 84 -0.90 12.72 14.41
C ASP A 84 -0.53 14.13 14.92
N THR A 85 -1.40 14.80 15.70
CA THR A 85 -1.09 16.11 16.34
C THR A 85 -0.01 16.02 17.42
N MET A 86 0.21 14.84 18.00
CA MET A 86 1.20 14.60 19.05
C MET A 86 2.56 14.14 18.53
N VAL A 87 2.70 13.90 17.22
CA VAL A 87 3.92 13.38 16.60
C VAL A 87 4.54 14.43 15.68
N GLU A 88 5.82 14.74 15.89
CA GLU A 88 6.52 15.86 15.23
C GLU A 88 6.46 15.79 13.70
N ARG A 89 6.60 14.59 13.15
CA ARG A 89 6.58 14.35 11.71
C ARG A 89 5.20 14.55 11.07
N THR A 90 4.13 14.33 11.82
CA THR A 90 2.77 14.23 11.29
C THR A 90 1.83 15.34 11.73
N LYS A 91 2.22 16.16 12.72
CA LYS A 91 1.40 17.27 13.24
C LYS A 91 1.01 18.31 12.20
N LEU A 92 1.78 18.42 11.12
CA LEU A 92 1.53 19.34 10.01
C LEU A 92 0.61 18.78 8.92
N ARG A 93 0.17 17.52 9.03
CA ARG A 93 -0.76 16.92 8.06
C ARG A 93 -2.07 17.73 8.00
N PRO A 94 -2.70 17.91 6.83
CA PRO A 94 -3.84 18.82 6.66
C PRO A 94 -5.01 18.57 7.62
N LEU A 95 -5.35 17.31 7.90
CA LEU A 95 -6.42 16.97 8.84
C LEU A 95 -6.01 17.13 10.31
N ALA A 96 -4.75 16.85 10.65
CA ALA A 96 -4.22 17.01 12.01
C ALA A 96 -4.04 18.48 12.40
N SER A 97 -3.53 19.31 11.48
CA SER A 97 -3.35 20.75 11.67
C SER A 97 -4.66 21.56 11.59
N GLY A 98 -5.77 20.93 11.20
CA GLY A 98 -7.06 21.58 11.03
C GLY A 98 -7.21 22.41 9.75
N LEU A 99 -6.23 22.35 8.84
CA LEU A 99 -6.31 22.99 7.51
C LEU A 99 -7.41 22.39 6.63
N LEU A 100 -7.74 21.11 6.83
CA LEU A 100 -8.89 20.44 6.24
C LEU A 100 -9.87 20.00 7.32
N THR A 101 -11.15 20.15 7.05
CA THR A 101 -12.21 19.60 7.90
C THR A 101 -12.35 18.09 7.67
N PRO A 102 -12.77 17.30 8.69
CA PRO A 102 -13.06 15.88 8.52
C PRO A 102 -14.11 15.61 7.43
N PHE A 103 -15.09 16.50 7.27
CA PHE A 103 -16.12 16.38 6.25
C PHE A 103 -15.52 16.46 4.84
N GLN A 104 -14.61 17.40 4.57
CA GLN A 104 -13.88 17.47 3.29
C GLN A 104 -13.10 16.18 3.03
N GLY A 105 -12.43 15.64 4.06
CA GLY A 105 -11.74 14.35 3.96
C GLY A 105 -12.67 13.18 3.61
N ILE A 106 -13.85 13.10 4.23
CA ILE A 106 -14.86 12.07 3.93
C ILE A 106 -15.40 12.20 2.50
N CYS A 107 -15.71 13.43 2.06
CA CYS A 107 -16.16 13.68 0.68
C CYS A 107 -15.10 13.24 -0.35
N PHE A 108 -13.83 13.55 -0.08
CA PHE A 108 -12.73 13.14 -0.95
C PHE A 108 -12.49 11.62 -0.95
N LEU A 109 -12.58 10.99 0.22
CA LEU A 109 -12.58 9.53 0.33
C LEU A 109 -13.70 8.91 -0.50
N GLY A 110 -14.93 9.44 -0.40
CA GLY A 110 -16.07 9.00 -1.21
C GLY A 110 -15.78 9.11 -2.71
N PHE A 111 -15.19 10.21 -3.16
CA PHE A 111 -14.76 10.39 -4.54
C PHE A 111 -13.73 9.33 -4.99
N GLN A 112 -12.68 9.09 -4.19
CA GLN A 112 -11.67 8.07 -4.48
C GLN A 112 -12.28 6.66 -4.56
N LEU A 113 -13.18 6.32 -3.64
CA LEU A 113 -13.86 5.02 -3.61
C LEU A 113 -14.80 4.84 -4.81
N LEU A 114 -15.50 5.90 -5.25
CA LEU A 114 -16.35 5.85 -6.44
C LEU A 114 -15.54 5.61 -7.72
N LEU A 115 -14.38 6.27 -7.87
CA LEU A 115 -13.47 6.00 -8.97
C LEU A 115 -12.89 4.58 -8.90
N GLY A 116 -12.50 4.14 -7.70
CA GLY A 116 -12.04 2.77 -7.46
C GLY A 116 -13.10 1.72 -7.79
N LEU A 117 -14.36 1.98 -7.47
CA LEU A 117 -15.50 1.13 -7.85
C LEU A 117 -15.65 1.07 -9.37
N GLY A 118 -15.48 2.19 -10.08
CA GLY A 118 -15.48 2.22 -11.54
C GLY A 118 -14.39 1.32 -12.16
N ILE A 119 -13.22 1.21 -11.54
CA ILE A 119 -12.18 0.25 -11.93
C ILE A 119 -12.60 -1.17 -11.60
N LEU A 120 -13.08 -1.41 -10.37
CA LEU A 120 -13.46 -2.74 -9.90
C LEU A 120 -14.56 -3.37 -10.77
N LEU A 121 -15.55 -2.60 -11.20
CA LEU A 121 -16.65 -3.05 -12.06
C LEU A 121 -16.17 -3.50 -13.45
N GLN A 122 -15.00 -3.06 -13.91
CA GLN A 122 -14.42 -3.50 -15.18
C GLN A 122 -13.73 -4.87 -15.09
N LEU A 123 -13.52 -5.40 -13.88
CA LEU A 123 -12.97 -6.73 -13.66
C LEU A 123 -14.06 -7.81 -13.75
N ASN A 124 -13.65 -9.09 -13.74
CA ASN A 124 -14.58 -10.22 -13.70
C ASN A 124 -15.28 -10.34 -12.33
N ASN A 125 -16.36 -11.11 -12.26
CA ASN A 125 -17.20 -11.24 -11.05
C ASN A 125 -16.42 -11.72 -9.81
N TYR A 126 -15.51 -12.68 -9.99
CA TYR A 126 -14.70 -13.20 -8.91
C TYR A 126 -13.80 -12.09 -8.33
N SER A 127 -13.10 -11.36 -9.20
CA SER A 127 -12.24 -10.24 -8.82
C SER A 127 -13.01 -9.07 -8.22
N ARG A 128 -14.26 -8.83 -8.62
CA ARG A 128 -15.10 -7.79 -7.99
C ARG A 128 -15.32 -8.08 -6.50
N VAL A 129 -15.72 -9.31 -6.18
CA VAL A 129 -15.96 -9.73 -4.79
C VAL A 129 -14.65 -9.73 -4.01
N LEU A 130 -13.59 -10.31 -4.59
CA LEU A 130 -12.28 -10.37 -3.95
C LEU A 130 -11.70 -8.97 -3.71
N GLY A 131 -11.80 -8.07 -4.68
CA GLY A 131 -11.35 -6.69 -4.55
C GLY A 131 -12.16 -5.91 -3.51
N ALA A 132 -13.49 -6.06 -3.49
CA ALA A 132 -14.34 -5.44 -2.48
C ALA A 132 -14.01 -5.92 -1.06
N SER A 133 -13.69 -7.21 -0.89
CA SER A 133 -13.31 -7.75 0.42
C SER A 133 -12.03 -7.14 1.00
N SER A 134 -11.13 -6.61 0.17
CA SER A 134 -9.92 -5.90 0.62
C SER A 134 -10.23 -4.66 1.47
N LEU A 135 -11.39 -4.03 1.25
CA LEU A 135 -11.79 -2.84 1.98
C LEU A 135 -11.90 -3.10 3.48
N LEU A 136 -12.23 -4.34 3.87
CA LEU A 136 -12.24 -4.73 5.28
C LEU A 136 -10.87 -4.51 5.94
N LEU A 137 -9.78 -4.88 5.25
CA LEU A 137 -8.42 -4.67 5.74
C LEU A 137 -8.00 -3.20 5.65
N VAL A 138 -8.34 -2.51 4.55
CA VAL A 138 -7.97 -1.10 4.35
C VAL A 138 -8.55 -0.20 5.43
N PHE A 139 -9.82 -0.39 5.80
CA PHE A 139 -10.49 0.45 6.80
C PHE A 139 -10.09 0.13 8.24
N SER A 140 -9.78 -1.13 8.54
CA SER A 140 -9.40 -1.56 9.89
C SER A 140 -7.91 -1.34 10.19
N TYR A 141 -7.05 -1.25 9.16
CA TYR A 141 -5.60 -1.12 9.32
C TYR A 141 -5.17 0.01 10.28
N PRO A 142 -5.67 1.26 10.18
CA PRO A 142 -5.24 2.34 11.07
C PRO A 142 -5.50 2.04 12.54
N LEU A 143 -6.55 1.26 12.84
CA LEU A 143 -6.91 0.86 14.19
C LEU A 143 -5.92 -0.15 14.78
N MET A 144 -5.20 -0.91 13.95
CA MET A 144 -4.32 -1.99 14.42
C MET A 144 -3.18 -1.49 15.29
N LYS A 145 -2.70 -0.28 15.05
CA LYS A 145 -1.68 0.40 15.88
C LYS A 145 -2.08 0.54 17.35
N ARG A 146 -3.39 0.55 17.64
CA ARG A 146 -3.96 0.66 19.00
C ARG A 146 -4.10 -0.71 19.68
N PHE A 147 -4.29 -1.77 18.90
CA PHE A 147 -4.63 -3.09 19.41
C PHE A 147 -3.45 -4.06 19.45
N THR A 148 -2.54 -4.01 18.48
CA THR A 148 -1.48 -5.00 18.31
C THR A 148 -0.10 -4.36 18.13
N PHE A 149 0.94 -5.10 18.51
CA PHE A 149 2.34 -4.79 18.18
C PHE A 149 2.75 -5.21 16.76
N TRP A 150 1.79 -5.67 15.94
CA TRP A 150 2.01 -6.11 14.57
C TRP A 150 1.22 -5.32 13.52
N PRO A 151 1.09 -3.98 13.60
CA PRO A 151 0.43 -3.23 12.53
C PRO A 151 1.13 -3.43 11.18
N GLN A 152 2.46 -3.65 11.17
CA GLN A 152 3.26 -3.96 9.97
C GLN A 152 2.78 -5.24 9.28
N ALA A 153 2.44 -6.28 10.05
CA ALA A 153 1.91 -7.53 9.48
C ALA A 153 0.55 -7.28 8.81
N TYR A 154 -0.30 -6.48 9.46
CA TYR A 154 -1.61 -6.11 8.93
C TYR A 154 -1.51 -5.23 7.68
N LEU A 155 -0.54 -4.32 7.66
CA LEU A 155 -0.20 -3.53 6.48
C LEU A 155 0.23 -4.46 5.34
N GLY A 156 1.09 -5.44 5.62
CA GLY A 156 1.51 -6.45 4.66
C GLY A 156 0.32 -7.19 4.04
N LEU A 157 -0.64 -7.62 4.86
CA LEU A 157 -1.86 -8.27 4.35
C LEU A 157 -2.67 -7.34 3.44
N THR A 158 -2.71 -6.05 3.77
CA THR A 158 -3.47 -5.03 3.03
C THR A 158 -2.80 -4.68 1.70
N PHE A 159 -1.51 -4.35 1.72
CA PHE A 159 -0.75 -3.89 0.56
C PHE A 159 -0.54 -4.99 -0.47
N ASN A 160 -0.41 -6.23 -0.03
CA ASN A 160 -0.16 -7.34 -0.94
C ASN A 160 -1.43 -7.96 -1.50
N TRP A 161 -2.62 -7.47 -1.13
CA TRP A 161 -3.90 -8.01 -1.63
C TRP A 161 -3.98 -7.99 -3.17
N GLY A 162 -3.26 -7.05 -3.78
CA GLY A 162 -3.02 -6.97 -5.21
C GLY A 162 -2.49 -8.27 -5.84
N ALA A 163 -1.70 -9.06 -5.11
CA ALA A 163 -1.21 -10.35 -5.58
C ALA A 163 -2.34 -11.38 -5.76
N LEU A 164 -3.36 -11.37 -4.89
CA LEU A 164 -4.54 -12.21 -5.06
C LEU A 164 -5.42 -11.69 -6.20
N LEU A 165 -5.65 -10.38 -6.19
CA LEU A 165 -6.57 -9.73 -7.13
C LEU A 165 -6.04 -9.78 -8.57
N GLY A 166 -4.75 -9.55 -8.79
CA GLY A 166 -4.10 -9.55 -10.11
C GLY A 166 -4.25 -10.89 -10.83
N TRP A 167 -3.95 -12.00 -10.16
CA TRP A 167 -4.12 -13.35 -10.70
C TRP A 167 -5.58 -13.62 -11.05
N SER A 168 -6.47 -13.32 -10.10
CA SER A 168 -7.90 -13.54 -10.30
C SER A 168 -8.47 -12.70 -11.44
N ALA A 169 -7.92 -11.51 -11.71
CA ALA A 169 -8.38 -10.64 -12.79
C ALA A 169 -8.10 -11.26 -14.17
N VAL A 170 -6.99 -11.99 -14.30
CA VAL A 170 -6.58 -12.67 -15.53
C VAL A 170 -7.23 -14.06 -15.65
N LYS A 171 -7.27 -14.85 -14.57
CA LYS A 171 -7.72 -16.25 -14.60
C LYS A 171 -9.18 -16.48 -14.20
N GLY A 172 -9.84 -15.48 -13.60
CA GLY A 172 -11.21 -15.59 -13.08
C GLY A 172 -11.36 -16.49 -11.84
N SER A 173 -10.25 -16.97 -11.27
CA SER A 173 -10.17 -17.86 -10.10
C SER A 173 -8.81 -17.69 -9.44
N LEU A 174 -8.59 -18.29 -8.27
CA LEU A 174 -7.27 -18.37 -7.64
C LEU A 174 -6.70 -19.78 -7.79
N ASP A 175 -5.41 -19.86 -8.07
CA ASP A 175 -4.62 -21.07 -7.85
C ASP A 175 -3.86 -20.92 -6.52
N PRO A 176 -4.31 -21.56 -5.42
CA PRO A 176 -3.69 -21.38 -4.12
C PRO A 176 -2.21 -21.77 -4.08
N ALA A 177 -1.79 -22.77 -4.86
CA ALA A 177 -0.42 -23.26 -4.86
C ALA A 177 0.56 -22.20 -5.39
N ILE A 178 0.13 -21.39 -6.34
CA ILE A 178 0.96 -20.34 -6.95
C ILE A 178 0.79 -19.01 -6.20
N VAL A 179 -0.46 -18.64 -5.91
CA VAL A 179 -0.83 -17.29 -5.51
C VAL A 179 -0.60 -17.03 -4.03
N PHE A 180 -0.84 -18.02 -3.15
CA PHE A 180 -0.61 -17.80 -1.71
C PHE A 180 0.87 -17.63 -1.37
N PRO A 181 1.81 -18.42 -1.92
CA PRO A 181 3.24 -18.14 -1.70
C PRO A 181 3.66 -16.77 -2.23
N LEU A 182 3.12 -16.31 -3.37
CA LEU A 182 3.38 -14.95 -3.87
C LEU A 182 2.85 -13.87 -2.91
N TYR A 183 1.63 -14.04 -2.42
CA TYR A 183 1.01 -13.13 -1.47
C TYR A 183 1.81 -13.05 -0.16
N PHE A 184 2.15 -14.19 0.43
CA PHE A 184 2.95 -14.23 1.67
C PHE A 184 4.37 -13.72 1.47
N SER A 185 4.98 -13.94 0.30
CA SER A 185 6.25 -13.30 -0.04
C SER A 185 6.15 -11.78 0.09
N GLY A 186 5.10 -11.18 -0.47
CA GLY A 186 4.85 -9.76 -0.34
C GLY A 186 4.61 -9.31 1.10
N VAL A 187 3.84 -10.09 1.89
CA VAL A 187 3.60 -9.80 3.32
C VAL A 187 4.90 -9.79 4.11
N PHE A 188 5.78 -10.78 3.89
CA PHE A 188 7.09 -10.82 4.54
C PHE A 188 7.99 -9.68 4.08
N TRP A 189 7.93 -9.31 2.79
CA TRP A 189 8.62 -8.13 2.30
C TRP A 189 8.18 -6.86 3.03
N THR A 190 6.87 -6.66 3.21
CA THR A 190 6.32 -5.56 4.02
C THR A 190 6.79 -5.60 5.46
N LEU A 191 6.86 -6.77 6.07
CA LEU A 191 7.42 -6.89 7.42
C LEU A 191 8.88 -6.48 7.49
N VAL A 192 9.68 -6.68 6.44
CA VAL A 192 11.07 -6.21 6.39
C VAL A 192 11.11 -4.69 6.34
N TYR A 193 10.59 -4.08 5.27
CA TYR A 193 10.77 -2.64 5.06
C TYR A 193 9.99 -1.79 6.08
N ASP A 194 8.76 -2.17 6.43
CA ASP A 194 7.91 -1.35 7.32
C ASP A 194 8.36 -1.46 8.78
N THR A 195 9.02 -2.56 9.16
CA THR A 195 9.69 -2.66 10.48
C THR A 195 10.92 -1.76 10.54
N ILE A 196 11.72 -1.70 9.46
CA ILE A 196 12.86 -0.78 9.38
C ILE A 196 12.36 0.67 9.43
N TYR A 197 11.34 0.99 8.65
CA TYR A 197 10.73 2.32 8.63
C TYR A 197 10.19 2.73 10.00
N ALA A 198 9.55 1.82 10.73
CA ALA A 198 9.01 2.07 12.08
C ALA A 198 10.08 2.41 13.13
N HIS A 199 11.38 2.21 12.86
CA HIS A 199 12.43 2.68 13.75
C HIS A 199 12.58 4.22 13.74
N GLN A 200 12.15 4.91 12.68
CA GLN A 200 12.21 6.37 12.60
C GLN A 200 11.28 7.04 13.61
N ASP A 201 10.11 6.47 13.85
CA ASP A 201 9.08 7.03 14.72
C ASP A 201 9.11 6.42 16.15
N LYS A 202 10.08 5.55 16.46
CA LYS A 202 10.10 4.71 17.67
C LYS A 202 10.01 5.51 18.98
N GLU A 203 10.73 6.63 19.08
CA GLU A 203 10.73 7.46 20.29
C GLU A 203 9.39 8.16 20.53
N ASP A 204 8.75 8.65 19.47
CA ASP A 204 7.46 9.33 19.56
C ASP A 204 6.31 8.32 19.73
N ASP A 205 6.39 7.17 19.07
CA ASP A 205 5.45 6.06 19.26
C ASP A 205 5.41 5.60 20.73
N LEU A 206 6.58 5.51 21.37
CA LEU A 206 6.69 5.16 22.79
C LEU A 206 6.00 6.18 23.69
N LYS A 207 6.16 7.48 23.42
CA LYS A 207 5.53 8.56 24.20
C LYS A 207 4.00 8.56 24.06
N VAL A 208 3.50 8.25 22.87
CA VAL A 208 2.06 8.28 22.55
C VAL A 208 1.38 6.93 22.81
N GLY A 209 2.15 5.89 23.15
CA GLY A 209 1.63 4.54 23.44
C GLY A 209 1.20 3.77 22.20
N VAL A 210 1.70 4.16 21.03
CA VAL A 210 1.49 3.47 19.75
C VAL A 210 2.33 2.20 19.74
N LYS A 211 1.74 1.08 19.31
CA LYS A 211 2.42 -0.23 19.28
C LYS A 211 2.96 -0.52 17.89
N SER A 212 4.20 -1.00 17.79
CA SER A 212 4.85 -1.34 16.52
C SER A 212 5.79 -2.55 16.66
N THR A 213 6.15 -3.19 15.54
CA THR A 213 7.15 -4.27 15.54
C THR A 213 8.53 -3.77 15.98
N ALA A 214 8.88 -2.52 15.66
CA ALA A 214 10.13 -1.89 16.12
C ALA A 214 10.21 -1.80 17.65
N LEU A 215 9.10 -1.50 18.32
CA LEU A 215 9.02 -1.55 19.78
C LEU A 215 9.05 -2.98 20.32
N ARG A 216 8.41 -3.93 19.63
CA ARG A 216 8.35 -5.34 20.06
C ARG A 216 9.67 -6.08 19.93
N PHE A 217 10.41 -5.86 18.84
CA PHE A 217 11.65 -6.59 18.55
C PHE A 217 12.86 -5.97 19.23
N GLY A 218 12.84 -4.67 19.50
CA GLY A 218 13.94 -3.99 20.18
C GLY A 218 15.27 -4.25 19.48
N ASP A 219 16.25 -4.75 20.23
CA ASP A 219 17.59 -5.04 19.73
C ASP A 219 17.64 -6.25 18.78
N SER A 220 16.65 -7.13 18.82
CA SER A 220 16.56 -8.31 17.94
C SER A 220 15.97 -8.03 16.56
N THR A 221 15.81 -6.75 16.19
CA THR A 221 15.20 -6.35 14.92
C THR A 221 15.92 -6.97 13.72
N LYS A 222 17.26 -7.03 13.73
CA LYS A 222 18.06 -7.55 12.62
C LYS A 222 17.81 -9.03 12.37
N GLU A 223 17.68 -9.83 13.43
CA GLU A 223 17.39 -11.26 13.35
C GLU A 223 15.98 -11.51 12.80
N TRP A 224 14.98 -10.75 13.28
CA TRP A 224 13.61 -10.85 12.79
C TRP A 224 13.47 -10.44 11.33
N THR A 225 14.05 -9.31 10.92
CA THR A 225 14.00 -8.85 9.53
C THR A 225 14.77 -9.79 8.60
N THR A 226 15.88 -10.38 9.05
CA THR A 226 16.59 -11.44 8.31
C THR A 226 15.71 -12.67 8.11
N GLY A 227 15.02 -13.13 9.17
CA GLY A 227 14.06 -14.23 9.09
C GLY A 227 12.93 -13.96 8.10
N PHE A 228 12.35 -12.76 8.13
CA PHE A 228 11.33 -12.35 7.16
C PHE A 228 11.89 -12.27 5.74
N GLY A 229 13.13 -11.79 5.55
CA GLY A 229 13.80 -11.79 4.25
C GLY A 229 13.96 -13.20 3.67
N ILE A 230 14.40 -14.16 4.48
CA ILE A 230 14.52 -15.58 4.08
C ILE A 230 13.14 -16.15 3.72
N ALA A 231 12.12 -15.89 4.54
CA ALA A 231 10.75 -16.36 4.29
C ALA A 231 10.16 -15.74 3.00
N CYS A 232 10.44 -14.45 2.75
CA CYS A 232 10.07 -13.75 1.53
C CYS A 232 10.64 -14.45 0.30
N ILE A 233 11.97 -14.61 0.23
CA ILE A 233 12.65 -15.22 -0.92
C ILE A 233 12.18 -16.67 -1.12
N SER A 234 12.03 -17.43 -0.04
CA SER A 234 11.58 -18.82 -0.10
C SER A 234 10.15 -18.94 -0.65
N SER A 235 9.24 -18.05 -0.23
CA SER A 235 7.85 -18.04 -0.69
C SER A 235 7.75 -17.61 -2.16
N LEU A 236 8.58 -16.64 -2.58
CA LEU A 236 8.67 -16.23 -3.98
C LEU A 236 9.19 -17.36 -4.88
N ALA A 237 10.25 -18.05 -4.44
CA ALA A 237 10.81 -19.19 -5.15
C ALA A 237 9.79 -20.33 -5.29
N LEU A 238 9.03 -20.61 -4.23
CA LEU A 238 7.96 -21.61 -4.24
C LEU A 238 6.84 -21.22 -5.24
N SER A 239 6.41 -19.97 -5.26
CA SER A 239 5.42 -19.48 -6.23
C SER A 239 5.90 -19.68 -7.67
N GLY A 240 7.16 -19.31 -7.95
CA GLY A 240 7.74 -19.49 -9.28
C GLY A 240 7.88 -20.95 -9.69
N TYR A 241 8.35 -21.81 -8.77
CA TYR A 241 8.41 -23.25 -9.01
C TYR A 241 7.03 -23.83 -9.35
N ASN A 242 6.00 -23.48 -8.58
CA ASN A 242 4.63 -23.98 -8.82
C ASN A 242 4.00 -23.42 -10.10
N ALA A 243 4.49 -22.29 -10.61
CA ALA A 243 4.02 -21.68 -11.84
C ALA A 243 4.80 -22.16 -13.09
N ASP A 244 5.67 -23.17 -12.95
CA ASP A 244 6.53 -23.73 -14.00
C ASP A 244 7.38 -22.69 -14.76
N ILE A 245 7.58 -21.51 -14.16
CA ILE A 245 8.55 -20.53 -14.64
C ILE A 245 9.92 -20.96 -14.14
N GLY A 246 10.75 -21.51 -15.03
CA GLY A 246 12.09 -22.00 -14.70
C GLY A 246 12.97 -20.96 -13.98
N PHE A 247 14.16 -21.38 -13.55
CA PHE A 247 15.05 -20.60 -12.68
C PHE A 247 15.39 -19.17 -13.19
N CYS A 248 15.42 -18.97 -14.51
CA CYS A 248 15.80 -17.70 -15.15
C CYS A 248 14.71 -16.60 -14.99
N PRO A 249 13.43 -16.81 -15.33
CA PRO A 249 12.35 -15.86 -15.03
C PRO A 249 12.17 -15.55 -13.53
N THR A 250 12.35 -16.52 -12.63
CA THR A 250 12.31 -16.27 -11.18
C THR A 250 13.41 -15.31 -10.72
N SER A 251 14.59 -15.35 -11.35
CA SER A 251 15.65 -14.36 -11.07
C SER A 251 15.26 -12.94 -11.51
N GLY A 252 14.42 -12.80 -12.55
CA GLY A 252 13.85 -11.53 -13.00
C GLY A 252 12.80 -10.98 -12.03
N LEU A 253 11.93 -11.84 -11.47
CA LEU A 253 11.02 -11.47 -10.39
C LEU A 253 11.80 -11.05 -9.14
N VAL A 254 12.81 -11.83 -8.73
CA VAL A 254 13.70 -11.45 -7.62
C VAL A 254 14.37 -10.11 -7.89
N ARG A 255 14.83 -9.83 -9.11
CA ARG A 255 15.36 -8.51 -9.49
C ARG A 255 14.32 -7.39 -9.45
N LEU A 256 13.08 -7.63 -9.87
CA LEU A 256 11.98 -6.65 -9.75
C LEU A 256 11.65 -6.35 -8.27
N PHE A 257 11.64 -7.37 -7.42
CA PHE A 257 11.58 -7.22 -5.96
C PHE A 257 12.79 -6.41 -5.44
N SER A 258 14.00 -6.69 -5.94
CA SER A 258 15.25 -5.99 -5.57
C SER A 258 15.24 -4.51 -5.97
N VAL A 259 14.64 -4.18 -7.12
CA VAL A 259 14.42 -2.77 -7.54
C VAL A 259 13.44 -2.08 -6.60
N GLY A 260 12.39 -2.78 -6.14
CA GLY A 260 11.52 -2.30 -5.07
C GLY A 260 12.29 -1.98 -3.79
N PHE A 261 13.18 -2.88 -3.35
CA PHE A 261 14.08 -2.64 -2.21
C PHE A 261 15.02 -1.44 -2.42
N TYR A 262 15.62 -1.30 -3.61
CA TYR A 262 16.58 -0.23 -3.91
C TYR A 262 15.92 1.15 -3.98
N LEU A 263 14.68 1.23 -4.50
CA LEU A 263 13.91 2.47 -4.49
C LEU A 263 13.56 2.91 -3.07
N GLU A 264 13.30 1.96 -2.17
CA GLU A 264 13.06 2.23 -0.75
C GLU A 264 14.32 2.75 -0.04
N GLU A 265 15.45 2.04 -0.18
CA GLU A 265 16.73 2.41 0.45
C GLU A 265 17.22 3.80 -0.01
N SER A 266 16.91 4.19 -1.25
CA SER A 266 17.24 5.51 -1.77
C SER A 266 16.42 6.65 -1.15
N SER A 267 15.23 6.36 -0.60
CA SER A 267 14.37 7.31 0.11
C SER A 267 14.73 7.46 1.59
N ASP A 268 15.41 6.47 2.17
CA ASP A 268 15.62 6.31 3.62
C ASP A 268 17.07 6.57 4.07
N LYS A 269 17.81 7.45 3.38
CA LYS A 269 19.25 7.75 3.59
C LYS A 269 19.68 8.30 4.98
N GLY A 270 18.94 8.05 6.05
CA GLY A 270 19.28 8.49 7.42
C GLY A 270 19.18 7.41 8.51
N ILE A 271 18.85 6.14 8.20
CA ILE A 271 18.59 5.13 9.23
C ILE A 271 19.86 4.30 9.53
N HIS A 272 20.37 4.42 10.74
CA HIS A 272 21.36 3.48 11.30
C HIS A 272 20.62 2.45 12.19
N LEU A 273 20.55 1.19 11.72
CA LEU A 273 20.04 0.03 12.48
C LEU A 273 21.05 -0.49 13.50
#